data_AF-A0A412WJR4-F1
#
_entry.id   AF-A0A412WJR4-F1
#
_cell.length_a   1.000
_cell.length_b   1.000
_cell.length_c   1.000
_cell.angle_alpha   90.00
_cell.angle_beta   90.00
_cell.angle_gamma   90.00
#
_symmetry.space_group_name_H-M   'P 1'
#
loop_
_entity.id
_entity.type
_entity.pdbx_description
1 polymer ?
#
loop_
_entity_poly.entity_id
_entity_poly.type
_entity_poly.pdbx_seq_one_letter_code
_entity_poly.pdbx_strand_id
1 'polypeptide(L)'
;MLYACNTSEIIKYGERPRINFENTSKLNITVQHYVYFTDEDYLNGVTQKNDSLKLELMGEASAEALKCCFKLISEQNAPDITFPEYVELPAGAYETYVVVKVKRPERTDSRFVVTLGIDTENPLHDFDAGKCEGQQLEIVGEFRLKPVGWNNYFGTYSDGKYCFMLDFFKGTYGSIGNTSNNRALVREAYKEYRLTNPAILDEEGNEIIFP
;
A
#
# COMPACT_ATOMS: atom_id res chain seq x y z
N MET A 1 29.99 -44.47 43.76
CA MET A 1 29.09 -44.46 42.59
C MET A 1 28.04 -43.40 42.81
N LEU A 2 28.13 -42.27 42.10
CA LEU A 2 27.04 -41.33 41.92
C LEU A 2 27.08 -40.93 40.45
N TYR A 3 26.00 -41.31 39.77
CA TYR A 3 25.84 -41.28 38.33
C TYR A 3 25.94 -39.86 37.78
N ALA A 4 26.64 -39.73 36.66
CA ALA A 4 26.66 -38.55 35.83
C ALA A 4 25.23 -38.19 35.38
N CYS A 5 24.81 -36.95 35.62
CA CYS A 5 23.72 -36.36 34.85
C CYS A 5 24.27 -36.09 33.45
N ASN A 6 23.93 -36.95 32.49
CA ASN A 6 24.10 -36.64 31.08
C ASN A 6 23.31 -35.36 30.79
N THR A 7 24.03 -34.29 30.45
CA THR A 7 23.52 -33.23 29.59
C THR A 7 22.97 -33.92 28.35
N SER A 8 21.66 -34.07 28.28
CA SER A 8 20.98 -34.27 27.00
C SER A 8 21.31 -33.02 26.18
N GLU A 9 22.33 -33.10 25.33
CA GLU A 9 22.53 -32.18 24.22
C GLU A 9 21.19 -32.12 23.49
N ILE A 10 20.50 -30.99 23.64
CA ILE A 10 19.43 -30.65 22.72
C ILE A 10 20.15 -30.52 21.39
N ILE A 11 20.00 -31.54 20.53
CA ILE A 11 20.42 -31.46 19.15
C ILE A 11 19.69 -30.23 18.61
N LYS A 12 20.41 -29.11 18.46
CA LYS A 12 19.91 -27.97 17.70
C LYS A 12 19.76 -28.51 16.29
N TYR A 13 18.53 -28.83 15.91
CA TYR A 13 18.23 -29.25 14.55
C TYR A 13 18.79 -28.15 13.63
N GLY A 14 19.77 -28.52 12.80
CA GLY A 14 20.33 -27.67 11.76
C GLY A 14 19.33 -27.48 10.61
N GLU A 15 18.07 -27.24 10.94
CA GLU A 15 17.05 -26.86 9.98
C GLU A 15 17.40 -25.49 9.42
N ARG A 16 17.26 -25.33 8.10
CA ARG A 16 17.41 -24.03 7.48
C ARG A 16 16.32 -23.10 8.07
N PRO A 17 16.67 -21.83 8.31
CA PRO A 17 15.72 -20.88 8.87
C PRO A 17 14.52 -20.71 7.95
N ARG A 18 13.38 -20.32 8.51
CA ARG A 18 12.14 -20.05 7.78
C ARG A 18 11.76 -18.59 7.93
N ILE A 19 11.21 -17.98 6.90
CA ILE A 19 10.79 -16.57 6.93
C ILE A 19 9.37 -16.43 6.39
N ASN A 20 8.62 -15.47 6.92
CA ASN A 20 7.29 -15.11 6.42
C ASN A 20 7.16 -13.60 6.31
N PHE A 21 6.18 -13.16 5.54
CA PHE A 21 5.59 -11.84 5.76
C PHE A 21 4.92 -11.78 7.13
N GLU A 22 4.96 -10.61 7.77
CA GLU A 22 4.24 -10.37 9.01
C GLU A 22 2.75 -10.66 8.78
N ASN A 23 2.22 -11.61 9.56
CA ASN A 23 0.81 -11.95 9.53
C ASN A 23 0.25 -11.87 10.96
N THR A 24 -0.38 -10.73 11.26
CA THR A 24 -1.04 -10.49 12.54
C THR A 24 -2.47 -11.05 12.58
N SER A 25 -2.98 -11.59 11.47
CA SER A 25 -4.31 -12.19 11.41
C SER A 25 -4.35 -13.50 12.19
N LYS A 26 -5.37 -13.65 13.05
CA LYS A 26 -5.68 -14.92 13.72
C LYS A 26 -6.52 -15.86 12.86
N LEU A 27 -6.96 -15.37 11.70
CA LEU A 27 -7.66 -16.14 10.68
C LEU A 27 -6.60 -16.55 9.66
N ASN A 28 -6.61 -17.82 9.25
CA ASN A 28 -5.67 -18.35 8.25
C ASN A 28 -5.98 -17.78 6.85
N ILE A 29 -5.78 -16.48 6.68
CA ILE A 29 -6.08 -15.72 5.48
C ILE A 29 -4.81 -15.01 5.01
N THR A 30 -4.73 -14.80 3.69
CA THR A 30 -3.71 -13.93 3.11
C THR A 30 -3.95 -12.49 3.59
N VAL A 31 -2.90 -11.85 4.09
CA VAL A 31 -2.97 -10.48 4.62
C VAL A 31 -3.01 -9.49 3.47
N GLN A 32 -3.85 -8.46 3.63
CA GLN A 32 -3.89 -7.31 2.73
C GLN A 32 -3.12 -6.14 3.33
N HIS A 33 -2.13 -5.67 2.59
CA HIS A 33 -1.37 -4.45 2.87
C HIS A 33 -1.86 -3.35 1.95
N TYR A 34 -2.41 -2.28 2.53
CA TYR A 34 -3.02 -1.20 1.75
C TYR A 34 -2.08 -0.02 1.58
N VAL A 35 -1.92 0.42 0.32
CA VAL A 35 -1.22 1.65 -0.05
C VAL A 35 -2.24 2.65 -0.57
N TYR A 36 -2.59 3.60 0.29
CA TYR A 36 -3.55 4.65 -0.05
C TYR A 36 -2.85 5.88 -0.65
N PHE A 37 -3.40 6.36 -1.75
CA PHE A 37 -3.16 7.71 -2.26
C PHE A 37 -4.37 8.57 -1.89
N THR A 38 -4.16 9.71 -1.26
CA THR A 38 -5.21 10.60 -0.75
C THR A 38 -5.32 11.89 -1.57
N ASP A 39 -6.25 12.75 -1.19
CA ASP A 39 -6.35 14.12 -1.67
C ASP A 39 -5.11 14.98 -1.33
N GLU A 40 -4.47 14.74 -0.18
CA GLU A 40 -3.19 15.34 0.16
C GLU A 40 -2.06 14.87 -0.77
N ASP A 41 -2.02 13.57 -1.11
CA ASP A 41 -1.10 13.05 -2.12
C ASP A 41 -1.34 13.69 -3.49
N TYR A 42 -2.61 13.91 -3.86
CA TYR A 42 -2.96 14.63 -5.09
C TYR A 42 -2.39 16.05 -5.10
N LEU A 43 -2.64 16.83 -4.04
CA LEU A 43 -2.14 18.22 -3.91
C LEU A 43 -0.62 18.31 -3.97
N ASN A 44 0.06 17.32 -3.40
CA ASN A 44 1.52 17.24 -3.38
C ASN A 44 2.12 16.64 -4.66
N GLY A 45 1.31 16.30 -5.66
CA GLY A 45 1.76 15.70 -6.91
C GLY A 45 2.35 14.30 -6.75
N VAL A 46 2.00 13.58 -5.68
CA VAL A 46 2.50 12.23 -5.41
C VAL A 46 1.84 11.25 -6.37
N THR A 47 2.66 10.70 -7.26
CA THR A 47 2.27 9.69 -8.25
C THR A 47 2.82 8.31 -7.94
N GLN A 48 3.70 8.20 -6.95
CA GLN A 48 4.31 6.96 -6.51
C GLN A 48 4.66 7.04 -5.02
N LYS A 49 4.52 5.93 -4.30
CA LYS A 49 4.96 5.78 -2.91
C LYS A 49 5.94 4.61 -2.80
N ASN A 50 6.90 4.75 -1.88
CA ASN A 50 7.66 3.62 -1.38
C ASN A 50 6.97 3.15 -0.11
N ASP A 51 6.73 1.84 0.00
CA ASP A 51 6.17 1.22 1.19
C ASP A 51 7.00 0.01 1.60
N SER A 52 6.95 -0.36 2.88
CA SER A 52 7.78 -1.39 3.48
C SER A 52 6.91 -2.53 3.99
N LEU A 53 7.16 -3.74 3.49
CA LEU A 53 6.48 -4.95 3.96
C LEU A 53 7.42 -5.68 4.90
N LYS A 54 6.93 -5.96 6.11
CA LYS A 54 7.73 -6.60 7.15
C LYS A 54 7.87 -8.09 6.86
N LEU A 55 9.10 -8.59 7.00
CA LEU A 55 9.44 -10.00 7.01
C LEU A 55 9.92 -10.39 8.39
N GLU A 56 9.45 -11.53 8.88
CA GLU A 56 9.77 -12.06 10.20
C GLU A 56 10.37 -13.46 10.10
N LEU A 57 11.52 -13.62 10.74
CA LEU A 57 12.18 -14.89 10.91
C LEU A 57 11.39 -15.77 11.88
N MET A 58 11.26 -17.04 11.53
CA MET A 58 10.75 -18.07 12.42
C MET A 58 11.91 -18.85 13.04
N GLY A 59 11.98 -18.84 14.37
CA GLY A 59 12.98 -19.58 15.12
C GLY A 59 14.17 -18.68 15.50
N GLU A 60 15.37 -19.26 15.52
CA GLU A 60 16.59 -18.61 15.98
C GLU A 60 17.23 -17.75 14.87
N ALA A 61 17.81 -16.62 15.26
CA ALA A 61 18.57 -15.78 14.34
C ALA A 61 19.80 -16.51 13.77
N SER A 62 20.02 -16.33 12.47
CA SER A 62 21.20 -16.85 11.78
C SER A 62 22.46 -16.09 12.20
N ALA A 63 23.59 -16.80 12.27
CA ALA A 63 24.91 -16.19 12.48
C ALA A 63 25.46 -15.50 11.21
N GLU A 64 24.86 -15.78 10.05
CA GLU A 64 25.21 -15.24 8.75
C GLU A 64 24.04 -14.44 8.18
N ALA A 65 24.33 -13.50 7.29
CA ALA A 65 23.31 -12.78 6.54
C ALA A 65 22.68 -13.70 5.49
N LEU A 66 21.36 -13.60 5.32
CA LEU A 66 20.58 -14.51 4.48
C LEU A 66 19.69 -13.74 3.51
N LYS A 67 19.48 -14.27 2.31
CA LYS A 67 18.69 -13.64 1.25
C LYS A 67 17.28 -14.23 1.17
N CYS A 68 16.30 -13.34 1.17
CA CYS A 68 14.90 -13.67 0.91
C CYS A 68 14.51 -13.13 -0.48
N CYS A 69 14.30 -14.04 -1.43
CA CYS A 69 13.82 -13.75 -2.79
C CYS A 69 12.29 -13.71 -2.88
N PHE A 70 11.78 -12.98 -3.87
CA PHE A 70 10.33 -12.81 -4.08
C PHE A 70 9.89 -13.16 -5.51
N LYS A 71 8.62 -13.52 -5.64
CA LYS A 71 7.95 -13.71 -6.94
C LYS A 71 6.59 -13.07 -6.97
N LEU A 72 6.21 -12.58 -8.15
CA LEU A 72 4.84 -12.21 -8.44
C LEU A 72 3.99 -13.49 -8.58
N ILE A 73 2.96 -13.62 -7.75
CA ILE A 73 2.03 -14.76 -7.80
C ILE A 73 0.83 -14.42 -8.68
N SER A 74 0.25 -13.23 -8.51
CA SER A 74 -0.89 -12.78 -9.32
C SER A 74 -1.01 -11.25 -9.33
N GLU A 75 -1.70 -10.73 -10.34
CA GLU A 75 -2.00 -9.30 -10.49
C GLU A 75 -3.43 -9.09 -11.00
N GLN A 76 -4.05 -7.98 -10.59
CA GLN A 76 -5.39 -7.56 -11.02
C GLN A 76 -5.40 -6.08 -11.37
N ASN A 77 -6.12 -5.72 -12.43
CA ASN A 77 -6.31 -4.33 -12.89
C ASN A 77 -5.00 -3.61 -13.27
N ALA A 78 -4.05 -4.33 -13.87
CA ALA A 78 -2.80 -3.79 -14.42
C ALA A 78 -2.02 -2.91 -13.42
N PRO A 79 -1.57 -3.48 -12.29
CA PRO A 79 -0.83 -2.74 -11.27
C PRO A 79 0.53 -2.30 -11.81
N ASP A 80 0.99 -1.12 -11.39
CA ASP A 80 2.35 -0.65 -11.62
C ASP A 80 3.07 -0.62 -10.27
N ILE A 81 3.71 -1.76 -9.97
CA ILE A 81 4.46 -2.00 -8.73
C ILE A 81 5.85 -2.56 -9.06
N THR A 82 6.84 -2.17 -8.27
CA THR A 82 8.18 -2.77 -8.33
C THR A 82 8.63 -3.20 -6.95
N PHE A 83 9.37 -4.30 -6.88
CA PHE A 83 9.98 -4.83 -5.67
C PHE A 83 11.37 -5.40 -6.03
N PRO A 84 12.31 -5.42 -5.08
CA PRO A 84 13.65 -5.96 -5.35
C PRO A 84 13.59 -7.47 -5.58
N GLU A 85 14.59 -8.00 -6.29
CA GLU A 85 14.76 -9.45 -6.50
C GLU A 85 14.91 -10.21 -5.17
N TYR A 86 15.66 -9.62 -4.24
CA TYR A 86 15.83 -10.13 -2.89
C TYR A 86 16.04 -9.00 -1.88
N VAL A 87 15.84 -9.31 -0.61
CA VAL A 87 16.34 -8.54 0.53
C VAL A 87 17.25 -9.38 1.40
N GLU A 88 18.20 -8.73 2.05
CA GLU A 88 19.10 -9.36 3.00
C GLU A 88 18.52 -9.22 4.43
N LEU A 89 18.44 -10.34 5.13
CA LEU A 89 18.26 -10.39 6.58
C LEU A 89 19.66 -10.42 7.20
N PRO A 90 20.09 -9.37 7.93
CA PRO A 90 21.40 -9.34 8.55
C PRO A 90 21.61 -10.46 9.57
N ALA A 91 22.86 -10.86 9.77
CA ALA A 91 23.23 -11.78 10.85
C ALA A 91 22.72 -11.27 12.21
N GLY A 92 22.12 -12.17 13.00
CA GLY A 92 21.54 -11.86 14.30
C GLY A 92 20.19 -11.13 14.28
N ALA A 93 19.66 -10.78 13.11
CA ALA A 93 18.36 -10.13 12.98
C ALA A 93 17.19 -11.13 12.95
N TYR A 94 16.04 -10.71 13.48
CA TYR A 94 14.79 -11.47 13.46
C TYR A 94 13.76 -10.90 12.48
N GLU A 95 14.01 -9.71 11.93
CA GLU A 95 13.12 -9.07 10.99
C GLU A 95 13.93 -8.23 9.99
N THR A 96 13.34 -8.05 8.81
CA THR A 96 13.81 -7.13 7.77
C THR A 96 12.60 -6.61 7.00
N TYR A 97 12.81 -5.69 6.07
CA TYR A 97 11.73 -5.07 5.31
C TYR A 97 12.03 -5.13 3.82
N VAL A 98 11.03 -5.53 3.03
CA VAL A 98 11.07 -5.35 1.58
C VAL A 98 10.40 -4.04 1.20
N VAL A 99 11.15 -3.19 0.51
CA VAL A 99 10.64 -1.91 0.01
C VAL A 99 10.02 -2.15 -1.36
N VAL A 100 8.72 -1.92 -1.46
CA VAL A 100 7.97 -1.90 -2.70
C VAL A 100 7.74 -0.48 -3.16
N LYS A 101 7.76 -0.23 -4.47
CA LYS A 101 7.37 1.05 -5.05
C LYS A 101 6.06 0.87 -5.77
N VAL A 102 5.06 1.61 -5.33
CA VAL A 102 3.68 1.48 -5.77
C VAL A 102 3.32 2.76 -6.50
N LYS A 103 2.89 2.65 -7.76
CA LYS A 103 2.38 3.81 -8.49
C LYS A 103 0.92 4.05 -8.14
N ARG A 104 0.53 5.32 -8.13
CA ARG A 104 -0.86 5.73 -7.92
C ARG A 104 -1.72 5.19 -9.07
N PRO A 105 -2.87 4.57 -8.79
CA PRO A 105 -3.86 4.29 -9.83
C PRO A 105 -4.25 5.57 -10.59
N GLU A 106 -4.46 5.48 -11.90
CA GLU A 106 -4.82 6.65 -12.71
C GLU A 106 -6.20 7.20 -12.35
N ARG A 107 -7.12 6.31 -11.98
CA ARG A 107 -8.49 6.67 -11.59
C ARG A 107 -8.71 6.45 -10.09
N THR A 108 -9.47 7.36 -9.51
CA THR A 108 -9.89 7.42 -8.10
C THR A 108 -10.89 6.33 -7.70
N ASP A 109 -11.62 5.77 -8.66
CA ASP A 109 -12.48 4.59 -8.47
C ASP A 109 -11.75 3.26 -8.75
N SER A 110 -10.48 3.32 -9.13
CA SER A 110 -9.70 2.13 -9.47
C SER A 110 -8.87 1.64 -8.29
N ARG A 111 -8.90 0.31 -8.12
CA ARG A 111 -8.07 -0.44 -7.20
C ARG A 111 -7.30 -1.48 -7.98
N PHE A 112 -6.09 -1.80 -7.56
CA PHE A 112 -5.39 -2.98 -8.04
C PHE A 112 -4.98 -3.86 -6.87
N VAL A 113 -4.73 -5.12 -7.18
CA VAL A 113 -4.27 -6.11 -6.21
C VAL A 113 -3.08 -6.84 -6.81
N VAL A 114 -2.02 -6.98 -6.02
CA VAL A 114 -0.81 -7.74 -6.36
C VAL A 114 -0.58 -8.76 -5.27
N THR A 115 -0.50 -10.04 -5.61
CA THR A 115 -0.08 -11.06 -4.66
C THR A 115 1.43 -11.26 -4.78
N LEU A 116 2.17 -10.88 -3.75
CA LEU A 116 3.61 -11.09 -3.64
C LEU A 116 3.87 -12.34 -2.81
N GLY A 117 4.69 -13.26 -3.32
CA GLY A 117 5.08 -14.48 -2.65
C GLY A 117 6.58 -14.53 -2.35
N ILE A 118 6.96 -15.27 -1.32
CA ILE A 118 8.34 -15.68 -1.09
C ILE A 118 8.71 -16.75 -2.13
N ASP A 119 9.85 -16.58 -2.80
CA ASP A 119 10.30 -17.49 -3.84
C ASP A 119 11.32 -18.52 -3.33
N THR A 120 10.82 -19.57 -2.68
CA THR A 120 11.64 -20.67 -2.15
C THR A 120 12.28 -21.54 -3.24
N GLU A 121 11.92 -21.36 -4.51
CA GLU A 121 12.48 -22.09 -5.65
C GLU A 121 13.67 -21.36 -6.27
N ASN A 122 13.90 -20.09 -5.91
CA ASN A 122 15.02 -19.30 -6.41
C ASN A 122 16.35 -19.82 -5.82
N PRO A 123 17.39 -20.11 -6.63
CA PRO A 123 18.68 -20.57 -6.14
C PRO A 123 19.41 -19.61 -5.19
N LEU A 124 19.05 -18.31 -5.20
CA LEU A 124 19.59 -17.30 -4.29
C LEU A 124 18.83 -17.23 -2.96
N HIS A 125 17.74 -17.99 -2.81
CA HIS A 125 16.90 -17.96 -1.61
C HIS A 125 17.46 -18.88 -0.51
N ASP A 126 17.70 -18.30 0.66
CA ASP A 126 18.40 -18.97 1.75
C ASP A 126 17.49 -19.65 2.79
N PHE A 127 16.19 -19.38 2.75
CA PHE A 127 15.22 -19.89 3.72
C PHE A 127 14.44 -21.11 3.21
N ASP A 128 13.96 -21.93 4.14
CA ASP A 128 12.92 -22.90 3.83
C ASP A 128 11.53 -22.27 3.96
N ALA A 129 10.52 -22.90 3.36
CA ALA A 129 9.14 -22.45 3.45
C ALA A 129 8.66 -22.35 4.91
N GLY A 130 8.09 -21.21 5.25
CA GLY A 130 7.49 -20.93 6.55
C GLY A 130 6.05 -21.43 6.65
N LYS A 131 5.21 -20.70 7.40
CA LYS A 131 3.78 -21.03 7.54
C LYS A 131 3.07 -20.68 6.25
N CYS A 132 2.16 -21.54 5.79
CA CYS A 132 1.45 -21.35 4.52
C CYS A 132 0.80 -19.95 4.42
N GLU A 133 0.23 -19.44 5.51
CA GLU A 133 -0.45 -18.13 5.51
C GLU A 133 0.51 -16.93 5.50
N GLY A 134 1.80 -17.15 5.78
CA GLY A 134 2.84 -16.13 5.79
C GLY A 134 3.76 -16.15 4.56
N GLN A 135 3.56 -17.10 3.64
CA GLN A 135 4.36 -17.21 2.42
C GLN A 135 3.96 -16.21 1.33
N GLN A 136 2.82 -15.55 1.48
CA GLN A 136 2.34 -14.55 0.52
C GLN A 136 1.53 -13.45 1.22
N LEU A 137 1.48 -12.28 0.59
CA LEU A 137 0.58 -11.20 0.96
C LEU A 137 -0.05 -10.56 -0.28
N GLU A 138 -1.15 -9.85 -0.09
CA GLU A 138 -1.77 -9.02 -1.11
C GLU A 138 -1.45 -7.55 -0.86
N ILE A 139 -0.87 -6.87 -1.84
CA ILE A 139 -0.67 -5.43 -1.84
C ILE A 139 -1.85 -4.81 -2.59
N VAL A 140 -2.58 -3.92 -1.94
CA VAL A 140 -3.75 -3.23 -2.49
C VAL A 140 -3.44 -1.75 -2.66
N GLY A 141 -3.32 -1.31 -3.92
CA GLY A 141 -3.18 0.10 -4.25
C GLY A 141 -4.53 0.74 -4.53
N GLU A 142 -4.84 1.85 -3.85
CA GLU A 142 -6.13 2.53 -3.98
C GLU A 142 -5.95 4.05 -3.95
N PHE A 143 -6.64 4.75 -4.86
CA PHE A 143 -6.64 6.22 -4.89
C PHE A 143 -7.92 6.78 -4.24
N ARG A 144 -7.87 7.03 -2.94
CA ARG A 144 -8.98 7.56 -2.13
C ARG A 144 -9.02 9.08 -2.14
N LEU A 145 -9.56 9.65 -3.20
CA LEU A 145 -9.72 11.10 -3.29
C LEU A 145 -10.88 11.62 -2.41
N LYS A 146 -11.96 10.85 -2.27
CA LYS A 146 -13.16 11.34 -1.57
C LYS A 146 -12.87 11.67 -0.10
N PRO A 147 -13.08 12.92 0.34
CA PRO A 147 -12.75 13.33 1.70
C PRO A 147 -13.79 12.78 2.68
N VAL A 148 -13.32 12.45 3.88
CA VAL A 148 -14.20 12.11 4.99
C VAL A 148 -15.04 13.34 5.35
N GLY A 149 -16.35 13.17 5.48
CA GLY A 149 -17.26 14.23 5.92
C GLY A 149 -17.74 15.20 4.82
N TRP A 150 -17.61 14.82 3.54
CA TRP A 150 -18.28 15.55 2.46
C TRP A 150 -19.78 15.71 2.76
N ASN A 151 -20.26 16.95 2.89
CA ASN A 151 -21.61 17.26 3.38
C ASN A 151 -22.49 17.95 2.33
N ASN A 152 -22.07 17.93 1.06
CA ASN A 152 -22.74 18.58 -0.06
C ASN A 152 -22.88 20.11 0.03
N TYR A 153 -22.11 20.80 0.89
CA TYR A 153 -22.12 22.27 0.93
C TYR A 153 -21.70 22.90 -0.41
N PHE A 154 -20.74 22.27 -1.09
CA PHE A 154 -20.30 22.59 -2.46
C PHE A 154 -21.01 21.73 -3.53
N GLY A 155 -22.16 21.16 -3.18
CA GLY A 155 -22.98 20.28 -4.03
C GLY A 155 -22.57 18.80 -3.97
N THR A 156 -23.21 17.97 -4.79
CA THR A 156 -22.92 16.52 -4.87
C THR A 156 -21.44 16.29 -5.18
N TYR A 157 -20.84 15.29 -4.52
CA TYR A 157 -19.47 14.87 -4.75
C TYR A 157 -19.31 14.28 -6.14
N SER A 158 -18.18 14.58 -6.78
CA SER A 158 -17.59 13.87 -7.90
C SER A 158 -16.09 14.10 -7.84
N ASP A 159 -15.27 13.19 -8.33
CA ASP A 159 -13.81 13.33 -8.35
C ASP A 159 -13.40 14.57 -9.14
N GLY A 160 -14.02 14.81 -10.30
CA GLY A 160 -13.77 16.02 -11.12
C GLY A 160 -14.02 17.33 -10.35
N LYS A 161 -15.16 17.42 -9.65
CA LYS A 161 -15.47 18.57 -8.78
C LYS A 161 -14.43 18.76 -7.69
N TYR A 162 -14.07 17.67 -7.00
CA TYR A 162 -13.19 17.80 -5.86
C TYR A 162 -11.75 18.09 -6.30
N CYS A 163 -11.24 17.50 -7.38
CA CYS A 163 -9.99 17.90 -8.02
C CYS A 163 -9.99 19.39 -8.37
N PHE A 164 -11.06 19.92 -8.98
CA PHE A 164 -11.16 21.35 -9.26
C PHE A 164 -11.06 22.20 -7.98
N MET A 165 -11.72 21.77 -6.89
CA MET A 165 -11.62 22.44 -5.60
C MET A 165 -10.20 22.37 -5.01
N LEU A 166 -9.56 21.20 -5.04
CA LEU A 166 -8.17 21.00 -4.60
C LEU A 166 -7.24 21.94 -5.37
N ASP A 167 -7.39 22.01 -6.69
CA ASP A 167 -6.56 22.84 -7.55
C ASP A 167 -6.82 24.34 -7.37
N PHE A 168 -8.07 24.74 -7.13
CA PHE A 168 -8.41 26.14 -6.92
C PHE A 168 -7.99 26.65 -5.54
N PHE A 169 -8.35 25.93 -4.47
CA PHE A 169 -8.07 26.36 -3.10
C PHE A 169 -6.67 25.99 -2.61
N LYS A 170 -5.98 25.06 -3.29
CA LYS A 170 -4.70 24.49 -2.85
C LYS A 170 -4.77 23.93 -1.42
N GLY A 171 -5.89 23.30 -1.09
CA GLY A 171 -6.15 22.75 0.24
C GLY A 171 -7.20 21.64 0.20
N THR A 172 -7.10 20.70 1.14
CA THR A 172 -8.05 19.61 1.30
C THR A 172 -9.40 20.10 1.81
N TYR A 173 -10.45 19.30 1.67
CA TYR A 173 -11.82 19.65 2.05
C TYR A 173 -11.92 20.12 3.51
N GLY A 174 -11.18 19.48 4.42
CA GLY A 174 -11.15 19.87 5.83
C GLY A 174 -10.54 21.25 6.10
N SER A 175 -9.66 21.74 5.22
CA SER A 175 -9.07 23.08 5.34
C SER A 175 -9.87 24.16 4.60
N ILE A 176 -10.73 23.77 3.66
CA ILE A 176 -11.64 24.69 2.96
C ILE A 176 -12.86 24.96 3.85
N GLY A 177 -12.96 26.19 4.37
CA GLY A 177 -14.13 26.59 5.16
C GLY A 177 -15.43 26.50 4.34
N ASN A 178 -16.45 25.86 4.93
CA ASN A 178 -17.82 25.80 4.39
C ASN A 178 -18.53 27.17 4.53
N THR A 179 -18.10 28.15 3.74
CA THR A 179 -18.60 29.53 3.78
C THR A 179 -19.24 29.94 2.46
N SER A 180 -20.23 30.82 2.51
CA SER A 180 -20.89 31.34 1.30
C SER A 180 -19.90 32.04 0.38
N ASN A 181 -18.86 32.66 0.95
CA ASN A 181 -17.78 33.27 0.20
C ASN A 181 -16.96 32.24 -0.59
N ASN A 182 -16.47 31.18 0.05
CA ASN A 182 -15.71 30.13 -0.64
C ASN A 182 -16.56 29.45 -1.73
N ARG A 183 -17.85 29.21 -1.45
CA ARG A 183 -18.77 28.66 -2.45
C ARG A 183 -18.97 29.58 -3.65
N ALA A 184 -19.11 30.89 -3.43
CA ALA A 184 -19.18 31.86 -4.52
C ALA A 184 -17.88 31.92 -5.32
N LEU A 185 -16.72 31.93 -4.64
CA LEU A 185 -15.40 31.96 -5.28
C LEU A 185 -15.19 30.78 -6.23
N VAL A 186 -15.42 29.55 -5.76
CA VAL A 186 -15.21 28.36 -6.61
C VAL A 186 -16.24 28.29 -7.75
N ARG A 187 -17.46 28.80 -7.53
CA ARG A 187 -18.49 28.86 -8.58
C ARG A 187 -18.09 29.82 -9.70
N GLU A 188 -17.62 31.02 -9.36
CA GLU A 188 -17.14 31.98 -10.37
C GLU A 188 -15.88 31.46 -11.07
N ALA A 189 -14.95 30.85 -10.32
CA ALA A 189 -13.77 30.22 -10.90
C ALA A 189 -14.14 29.12 -11.92
N TYR A 190 -15.17 28.31 -11.64
CA TYR A 190 -15.62 27.30 -12.59
C TYR A 190 -16.26 27.93 -13.84
N LYS A 191 -17.05 29.01 -13.71
CA LYS A 191 -17.58 29.73 -14.87
C LYS A 191 -16.46 30.27 -15.76
N GLU A 192 -15.42 30.85 -15.17
CA GLU A 192 -14.25 31.35 -15.91
C GLU A 192 -13.51 30.20 -16.61
N TYR A 193 -13.26 29.10 -15.91
CA TYR A 193 -12.68 27.89 -16.48
C TYR A 193 -13.44 27.41 -17.72
N ARG A 194 -14.78 27.42 -17.67
CA ARG A 194 -15.64 26.97 -18.76
C ARG A 194 -15.64 27.83 -20.01
N LEU A 195 -15.11 29.06 -19.96
CA LEU A 195 -14.98 29.92 -21.15
C LEU A 195 -13.94 29.38 -22.14
N THR A 196 -12.93 28.66 -21.67
CA THR A 196 -11.79 28.20 -22.48
C THR A 196 -11.53 26.70 -22.40
N ASN A 197 -12.16 25.99 -21.46
CA ASN A 197 -11.97 24.56 -21.24
C ASN A 197 -13.31 23.79 -21.36
N PRO A 198 -13.28 22.49 -21.72
CA PRO A 198 -14.46 21.62 -21.71
C PRO A 198 -15.14 21.55 -20.34
N ALA A 199 -16.39 21.05 -20.32
CA ALA A 199 -17.07 20.77 -19.05
C ALA A 199 -16.30 19.70 -18.27
N ILE A 200 -16.09 19.95 -16.99
CA ILE A 200 -15.72 18.89 -16.05
C ILE A 200 -16.99 18.08 -15.79
N LEU A 201 -16.94 16.79 -16.06
CA LEU A 201 -18.06 15.87 -15.88
C LEU A 201 -17.89 15.07 -14.59
N ASP A 202 -19.00 14.69 -13.98
CA ASP A 202 -19.06 13.69 -12.91
C ASP A 202 -18.94 12.26 -13.48
N GLU A 203 -18.98 11.27 -12.59
CA GLU A 203 -18.86 9.85 -12.93
C GLU A 203 -20.04 9.34 -13.79
N GLU A 204 -21.16 10.06 -13.83
CA GLU A 204 -22.34 9.76 -14.66
C GLU A 204 -22.31 10.51 -16.00
N GLY A 205 -21.32 11.37 -16.23
CA GLY A 205 -21.17 12.16 -17.45
C GLY A 205 -21.93 13.49 -17.44
N ASN A 206 -22.46 13.93 -16.31
CA ASN A 206 -23.13 15.23 -16.17
C ASN A 206 -22.12 16.32 -15.81
N GLU A 207 -22.34 17.55 -16.27
CA GLU A 207 -21.49 18.69 -15.90
C GLU A 207 -21.57 18.97 -14.39
N ILE A 208 -20.42 19.17 -13.74
CA ILE A 208 -20.38 19.50 -12.32
C ILE A 208 -21.03 20.87 -12.06
N ILE A 209 -21.72 20.98 -10.92
CA ILE A 209 -22.39 22.22 -10.52
C ILE A 209 -21.96 22.62 -9.11
N PHE A 210 -21.54 23.87 -8.95
CA PHE A 210 -21.34 24.51 -7.64
C PHE A 210 -22.62 25.28 -7.25
N PRO A 211 -23.37 24.83 -6.22
CA PRO A 211 -24.62 25.47 -5.79
C PRO A 211 -24.41 26.91 -5.38
#